data_AF-A0A7V8WIP1-F1
#
_entry.id   AF-A0A7V8WIP1-F1
#
_cell.length_a   1.000
_cell.length_b   1.000
_cell.length_c   1.000
_cell.angle_alpha   90.00
_cell.angle_beta   90.00
_cell.angle_gamma   90.00
#
_symmetry.space_group_name_H-M   'P 1'
#
loop_
_entity.id
_entity.type
_entity.pdbx_description
1 polymer ?
#
loop_
_entity_poly.entity_id
_entity_poly.type
_entity_poly.pdbx_seq_one_letter_code
_entity_poly.pdbx_strand_id
1 'polypeptide(L)' 'MNLRQNIEWTERETVRRALDNSGGVKKDAAELMGISQRALSYYLAKHRVE' A
#
# COMPACT_ATOMS: atom_id res chain seq x y z
N MET A 1 18.71 13.19 -8.84
CA MET A 1 17.59 12.22 -8.80
C MET A 1 17.67 11.51 -7.46
N ASN A 2 16.75 11.79 -6.53
CA ASN A 2 16.79 11.21 -5.19
C ASN A 2 16.09 9.84 -5.19
N LEU A 3 16.87 8.77 -5.32
CA LEU A 3 16.40 7.38 -5.41
C LEU A 3 15.42 7.00 -4.27
N ARG A 4 15.66 7.52 -3.05
CA ARG A 4 14.78 7.27 -1.89
C ARG A 4 13.37 7.82 -2.08
N GLN A 5 13.22 9.01 -2.66
CA GLN A 5 11.91 9.64 -2.87
C GLN A 5 11.09 8.88 -3.93
N ASN A 6 11.75 8.35 -4.97
CA ASN A 6 11.08 7.54 -5.98
C ASN A 6 10.55 6.21 -5.40
N ILE A 7 11.30 5.60 -4.48
CA ILE A 7 10.88 4.36 -3.81
C ILE A 7 9.68 4.62 -2.91
N GLU A 8 9.71 5.68 -2.09
CA GLU A 8 8.58 6.02 -1.21
C GLU A 8 7.30 6.33 -2.00
N TRP A 9 7.42 7.06 -3.11
CA TRP A 9 6.27 7.36 -3.97
C TRP A 9 5.71 6.09 -4.62
N THR A 10 6.58 5.21 -5.12
CA THR A 10 6.17 3.95 -5.75
C THR A 10 5.48 3.03 -4.74
N GLU A 11 6.01 2.95 -3.51
CA GLU A 11 5.40 2.17 -2.43
C GLU A 11 4.00 2.69 -2.08
N ARG A 12 3.85 4.02 -1.94
CA ARG A 12 2.55 4.65 -1.66
C ARG A 12 1.52 4.39 -2.76
N GLU A 13 1.90 4.56 -4.02
CA GLU A 13 0.98 4.36 -5.14
C GLU A 13 0.58 2.87 -5.28
N THR A 14 1.50 1.95 -5.01
CA THR A 14 1.22 0.51 -5.04
C THR A 14 0.15 0.14 -4.00
N VAL A 15 0.30 0.65 -2.77
CA VAL A 15 -0.67 0.42 -1.68
C VAL A 15 -2.02 1.05 -2.00
N ARG A 16 -2.03 2.26 -2.56
CA ARG A 16 -3.28 2.95 -2.96
C ARG A 16 -4.04 2.17 -4.04
N ARG A 17 -3.33 1.68 -5.07
CA ARG A 17 -3.93 0.87 -6.14
C ARG A 17 -4.47 -0.46 -5.63
N ALA A 18 -3.77 -1.10 -4.69
CA ALA A 18 -4.26 -2.33 -4.09
C ALA A 18 -5.58 -2.12 -3.34
N LEU A 19 -5.71 -1.01 -2.59
CA LEU A 19 -6.97 -0.65 -1.93
C LEU A 19 -8.09 -0.30 -2.93
N ASP A 20 -7.77 0.45 -3.98
CA ASP A 20 -8.75 0.83 -5.01
C ASP A 20 -9.30 -0.41 -5.71
N ASN A 21 -8.40 -1.32 -6.13
CA ASN A 21 -8.76 -2.59 -6.78
C ASN A 21 -9.52 -3.55 -5.86
N SER A 22 -9.40 -3.40 -4.54
CA SER A 22 -10.12 -4.21 -3.56
C SER A 22 -11.43 -3.57 -3.07
N GLY A 23 -11.81 -2.41 -3.62
CA GLY A 23 -12.97 -1.66 -3.14
C GLY A 23 -12.82 -1.18 -1.68
N GLY A 24 -11.60 -0.96 -1.21
CA GLY A 24 -11.29 -0.53 0.16
C GLY A 24 -11.21 -1.68 1.17
N VAL A 25 -11.41 -2.94 0.75
CA VAL A 25 -11.30 -4.09 1.64
C VAL A 25 -9.81 -4.38 1.91
N LYS A 26 -9.37 -4.14 3.16
CA LYS A 26 -7.96 -4.30 3.56
C LYS A 26 -7.44 -5.73 3.46
N LYS A 27 -8.30 -6.73 3.67
CA LYS A 27 -7.92 -8.14 3.55
C LYS A 27 -7.57 -8.45 2.09
N ASP A 28 -8.49 -8.15 1.19
CA ASP A 28 -8.36 -8.40 -0.24
C ASP A 28 -7.21 -7.58 -0.86
N ALA A 29 -7.00 -6.33 -0.43
CA ALA A 29 -5.83 -5.54 -0.83
C ALA A 29 -4.51 -6.20 -0.41
N ALA A 30 -4.45 -6.80 0.77
CA ALA A 30 -3.26 -7.50 1.24
C ALA A 30 -3.01 -8.79 0.45
N GLU A 31 -4.08 -9.53 0.11
CA GLU A 31 -4.00 -10.70 -0.77
C GLU A 31 -3.51 -10.32 -2.18
N LEU A 32 -4.02 -9.22 -2.77
CA LEU A 32 -3.56 -8.69 -4.06
C LEU A 32 -2.08 -8.29 -4.03
N MET A 33 -1.60 -7.77 -2.91
CA MET A 33 -0.18 -7.40 -2.73
C MET A 33 0.71 -8.59 -2.35
N GLY A 34 0.15 -9.77 -2.07
CA GLY A 34 0.91 -10.94 -1.60
C GLY A 34 1.55 -10.74 -0.23
N ILE A 35 0.96 -9.90 0.63
CA ILE A 35 1.47 -9.59 1.98
C ILE A 35 0.43 -9.89 3.05
N SER A 36 0.84 -9.92 4.31
CA SER A 36 -0.11 -10.01 5.42
C SER A 36 -0.93 -8.72 5.56
N GLN A 37 -2.17 -8.84 6.04
CA GLN A 37 -3.02 -7.69 6.37
C GLN A 37 -2.37 -6.74 7.39
N ARG A 38 -1.53 -7.28 8.30
CA ARG A 38 -0.74 -6.49 9.26
C ARG A 38 0.33 -5.64 8.57
N ALA A 39 1.04 -6.22 7.60
CA ALA A 39 2.02 -5.48 6.80
C ALA A 39 1.32 -4.38 5.98
N LEU A 40 0.16 -4.67 5.37
CA LEU A 40 -0.64 -3.65 4.69
C LEU A 40 -1.01 -2.51 5.65
N SER A 41 -1.48 -2.84 6.85
CA SER A 41 -1.87 -1.84 7.86
C SER A 41 -0.69 -0.93 8.26
N TYR A 42 0.51 -1.49 8.37
CA TYR A 42 1.73 -0.71 8.57
C TYR A 42 2.00 0.26 7.41
N TYR A 43 1.90 -0.19 6.16
CA TYR A 43 2.11 0.67 5.00
C TYR A 43 1.05 1.78 4.90
N LEU A 44 -0.22 1.48 5.19
CA LEU A 44 -1.29 2.47 5.21
C LEU A 44 -1.03 3.55 6.25
N ALA A 45 -0.62 3.17 7.46
CA ALA A 45 -0.26 4.11 8.52
C ALA A 45 0.98 4.94 8.15
N LYS A 46 2.02 4.30 7.59
CA LYS A 46 3.26 4.96 7.14
C LYS A 46 2.97 6.05 6.10
N HIS A 47 2.06 5.78 5.16
CA HIS A 47 1.74 6.66 4.04
C HIS A 47 0.51 7.55 4.24
N ARG A 48 -0.17 7.43 5.39
CA ARG A 48 -1.43 8.13 5.73
C ARG A 48 -2.50 7.95 4.64
N VAL A 49 -2.71 6.71 4.23
CA VAL A 49 -3.76 6.32 3.27
C VAL A 49 -4.94 5.78 4.08
N GLU A 50 -6.09 6.46 3.99
CA GLU A 50 -7.35 6.12 4.67
C GLU A 50 -8.22 5.16 3.87
#